data_AF-A0A934DW05-F1
#
_entry.id   AF-A0A934DW05-F1
#
_cell.length_a   1.000
_cell.length_b   1.000
_cell.length_c   1.000
_cell.angle_alpha   90.00
_cell.angle_beta   90.00
_cell.angle_gamma   90.00
#
_symmetry.space_group_name_H-M   'P 1'
#
loop_
_entity.id
_entity.type
_entity.pdbx_description
1 polymer ?
#
loop_
_entity_poly.entity_id
_entity_poly.type
_entity_poly.pdbx_seq_one_letter_code
_entity_poly.pdbx_strand_id
1 'polypeptide(L)'
;MATTTSTTPAGNLDTVEQARASTWQSFSGNGPAPQARILGFSSPMQNAAQRVVFPWERPGDPIGFEMTVEVQGDPTKVKAELWTNANNNDAPDRYRAIPMSVARVDGSKVTYRAEVPIEHIGNYRAAARLSVDGGATYQWAGGAGLKDISFRPRAESHDRLAIEEVNVGNANFDPATGRLGTFADLMDSGSPETNGKLTLEWLAAQGRTALWLQPPFEVSHVGAKPSDDAASPYAVKDFFSIRTEFSRDAQGLVGEAAQQAALQEFKAFVDKAHSLGLQVILDVPLNHVGWQHQFRDLFVRTDAAGREIREVRPNDFSQVASPEQLAVIEQRLADPGLPKYMEAIAPWMYGSAYRDPGGARDSTEVIPAGWGEWTDAAQLNHGRERTGYSAWGDMQSSPEHERVQGWL
;
A
#
# COMPACT_ATOMS: atom_id res chain seq x y z
N MET A 1 24.45 -29.79 -19.89
CA MET A 1 24.07 -28.48 -20.47
C MET A 1 23.80 -27.56 -19.30
N ALA A 2 24.74 -26.66 -19.02
CA ALA A 2 24.72 -25.78 -17.86
C ALA A 2 24.39 -24.36 -18.32
N THR A 3 23.30 -23.80 -17.82
CA THR A 3 22.95 -22.38 -17.95
C THR A 3 23.53 -21.62 -16.76
N THR A 4 24.46 -20.71 -17.05
CA THR A 4 25.02 -19.78 -16.07
C THR A 4 24.04 -18.66 -15.80
N THR A 5 23.44 -18.65 -14.62
CA THR A 5 22.78 -17.49 -14.01
C THR A 5 23.85 -16.59 -13.38
N SER A 6 23.94 -15.35 -13.85
CA SER A 6 24.72 -14.30 -13.19
C SER A 6 23.81 -13.61 -12.17
N THR A 7 24.09 -13.83 -10.90
CA THR A 7 23.52 -13.07 -9.78
C THR A 7 24.55 -12.03 -9.33
N THR A 8 24.16 -10.76 -9.30
CA THR A 8 24.85 -9.73 -8.49
C THR A 8 23.90 -9.30 -7.38
N PRO A 9 24.27 -9.41 -6.09
CA PRO A 9 23.43 -8.94 -4.99
C PRO A 9 23.48 -7.42 -4.86
N ALA A 10 22.37 -6.84 -4.40
CA ALA A 10 22.29 -5.44 -3.99
C ALA A 10 23.16 -5.17 -2.76
N GLY A 11 23.98 -4.11 -2.83
CA GLY A 11 24.70 -3.58 -1.67
C GLY A 11 25.86 -2.68 -2.09
N ASN A 12 25.74 -1.39 -1.78
CA ASN A 12 26.74 -0.32 -1.92
C ASN A 12 27.26 -0.02 -3.34
N LEU A 13 26.73 1.06 -3.94
CA LEU A 13 27.37 1.78 -5.04
C LEU A 13 28.54 2.67 -4.57
N ASP A 14 28.85 2.68 -3.27
CA ASP A 14 30.03 3.33 -2.71
C ASP A 14 31.20 2.35 -2.68
N THR A 15 31.92 2.26 -3.80
CA THR A 15 33.38 2.03 -3.94
C THR A 15 33.70 1.71 -5.40
N VAL A 16 33.46 2.68 -6.30
CA VAL A 16 34.23 2.78 -7.55
C VAL A 16 35.26 3.88 -7.37
N GLU A 17 36.17 3.65 -6.43
CA GLU A 17 37.40 4.40 -6.35
C GLU A 17 38.38 3.79 -7.37
N GLN A 18 38.28 4.26 -8.61
CA GLN A 18 39.44 4.50 -9.47
C GLN A 18 38.99 5.42 -10.61
N ALA A 19 38.89 6.71 -10.29
CA ALA A 19 39.03 7.78 -11.25
C ALA A 19 40.45 7.73 -11.84
N ARG A 20 40.67 6.81 -12.78
CA ARG A 20 41.79 6.94 -13.73
C ARG A 20 41.31 7.85 -14.84
N ALA A 21 41.97 9.00 -14.95
CA ALA A 21 41.85 9.92 -16.06
C ALA A 21 41.76 9.14 -17.39
N SER A 22 40.59 9.21 -18.03
CA SER A 22 40.25 8.48 -19.24
C SER A 22 41.17 8.92 -20.37
N THR A 23 42.17 8.10 -20.64
CA THR A 23 43.04 8.25 -21.80
C THR A 23 42.33 7.61 -22.98
N TRP A 24 42.09 8.42 -24.01
CA TRP A 24 41.37 8.08 -25.22
C TRP A 24 42.02 6.89 -25.95
N GLN A 25 41.28 5.80 -26.19
CA GLN A 25 41.72 4.70 -27.07
C GLN A 25 40.77 4.56 -28.26
N SER A 26 41.35 4.44 -29.46
CA SER A 26 40.65 4.18 -30.73
C SER A 26 40.90 2.76 -31.22
N PHE A 27 39.89 2.15 -31.83
CA PHE A 27 40.03 0.92 -32.61
C PHE A 27 39.34 1.06 -33.98
N SER A 28 39.88 0.31 -34.94
CA SER A 28 39.96 0.62 -36.36
C SER A 28 38.67 0.42 -37.16
N GLY A 29 38.23 1.49 -37.82
CA GLY A 29 37.40 1.48 -39.03
C GLY A 29 37.41 2.84 -39.71
N ASN A 30 38.43 3.09 -40.57
CA ASN A 30 38.68 4.23 -41.49
C ASN A 30 38.16 5.66 -41.20
N GLY A 31 37.74 5.94 -39.97
CA GLY A 31 37.43 7.25 -39.43
C GLY A 31 37.70 7.25 -37.92
N PRO A 32 37.93 8.42 -37.32
CA PRO A 32 38.10 8.51 -35.88
C PRO A 32 36.86 7.93 -35.18
N ALA A 33 37.07 7.08 -34.17
CA ALA A 33 35.99 6.57 -33.32
C ALA A 33 35.23 7.77 -32.73
N PRO A 34 33.89 7.74 -32.69
CA PRO A 34 33.14 8.84 -32.13
C PRO A 34 33.52 9.00 -30.65
N GLN A 35 33.73 10.24 -30.23
CA GLN A 35 33.87 10.56 -28.82
C GLN A 35 32.53 11.07 -28.31
N ALA A 36 32.08 10.59 -27.15
CA ALA A 36 30.80 10.98 -26.58
C ALA A 36 30.92 11.22 -25.07
N ARG A 37 30.20 12.23 -24.57
CA ARG A 37 30.10 12.58 -23.15
C ARG A 37 28.65 12.89 -22.78
N ILE A 38 28.13 12.24 -21.75
CA ILE A 38 26.79 12.51 -21.23
C ILE A 38 26.79 13.90 -20.57
N LEU A 39 25.87 14.78 -20.99
CA LEU A 39 25.69 16.13 -20.45
C LEU A 39 24.46 16.24 -19.54
N GLY A 40 23.42 15.42 -19.79
CA GLY A 40 22.19 15.47 -19.02
C GLY A 40 21.34 14.23 -19.21
N PHE A 41 20.50 13.95 -18.21
CA PHE A 41 19.52 12.88 -18.24
C PHE A 41 18.26 13.36 -17.49
N SER A 42 17.12 13.32 -18.17
CA SER A 42 15.87 13.87 -17.65
C SER A 42 14.64 13.14 -18.20
N SER A 43 13.48 13.38 -17.60
CA SER A 43 12.19 13.12 -18.23
C SER A 43 11.48 14.45 -18.49
N PRO A 44 10.78 14.64 -19.63
CA PRO A 44 9.96 15.82 -19.87
C PRO A 44 8.87 16.04 -18.81
N MET A 45 8.54 15.01 -18.03
CA MET A 45 7.56 15.03 -16.94
C MET A 45 8.19 15.36 -15.57
N GLN A 46 9.47 15.71 -15.51
CA GLN A 46 10.09 16.18 -14.27
C GLN A 46 9.68 17.62 -13.97
N ASN A 47 9.26 17.85 -12.72
CA ASN A 47 9.01 19.19 -12.21
C ASN A 47 10.32 19.89 -11.75
N ALA A 48 10.20 21.13 -11.26
CA ALA A 48 11.36 21.91 -10.77
C ALA A 48 12.13 21.24 -9.62
N ALA A 49 11.48 20.35 -8.86
CA ALA A 49 12.10 19.56 -7.79
C ALA A 49 12.71 18.24 -8.31
N GLN A 50 12.84 18.06 -9.62
CA GLN A 50 13.37 16.87 -10.29
C GLN A 50 12.55 15.59 -10.04
N ARG A 51 11.31 15.73 -9.52
CA ARG A 51 10.37 14.60 -9.36
C ARG A 51 9.60 14.41 -10.66
N VAL A 52 9.52 13.18 -11.12
CA VAL A 52 8.64 12.81 -12.24
C VAL A 52 7.20 12.80 -11.75
N VAL A 53 6.35 13.61 -12.39
CA VAL A 53 4.90 13.60 -12.19
C VAL A 53 4.28 12.98 -13.43
N PHE A 54 4.04 11.66 -13.37
CA PHE A 54 3.46 10.91 -14.49
C PHE A 54 2.03 10.49 -14.14
N PRO A 55 1.01 11.12 -14.76
CA PRO A 55 -0.34 10.60 -14.72
C PRO A 55 -0.43 9.31 -15.53
N TRP A 56 -0.95 8.26 -14.90
CA TRP A 56 -1.19 6.97 -15.53
C TRP A 56 -2.69 6.73 -15.57
N GLU A 57 -3.26 6.67 -16.76
CA GLU A 57 -4.68 6.41 -16.97
C GLU A 57 -4.93 4.92 -17.23
N ARG A 58 -4.03 4.28 -17.99
CA ARG A 58 -4.18 2.89 -18.41
C ARG A 58 -2.85 2.20 -18.75
N PRO A 59 -2.81 0.85 -18.76
CA PRO A 59 -1.67 0.11 -19.27
C PRO A 59 -1.27 0.57 -20.68
N GLY A 60 0.03 0.79 -20.88
CA GLY A 60 0.62 1.23 -22.13
C GLY A 60 0.88 2.74 -22.23
N ASP A 61 0.39 3.55 -21.28
CA ASP A 61 0.68 4.99 -21.28
C ASP A 61 2.21 5.24 -21.22
N PRO A 62 2.77 6.04 -22.14
CA PRO A 62 4.21 6.16 -22.26
C PRO A 62 4.77 7.27 -21.36
N ILE A 63 5.91 6.98 -20.74
CA ILE A 63 6.78 7.99 -20.12
C ILE A 63 8.05 8.17 -20.96
N GLY A 64 8.34 9.42 -21.30
CA GLY A 64 9.53 9.79 -22.05
C GLY A 64 10.74 10.02 -21.16
N PHE A 65 11.91 9.57 -21.64
CA PHE A 65 13.22 9.86 -21.05
C PHE A 65 14.17 10.37 -22.12
N GLU A 66 14.94 11.40 -21.76
CA GLU A 66 15.87 12.07 -22.66
C GLU A 66 17.28 12.08 -22.08
N MET A 67 18.26 11.74 -22.90
CA MET A 67 19.68 11.84 -22.59
C MET A 67 20.33 12.79 -23.57
N THR A 68 20.93 13.87 -23.08
CA THR A 68 21.71 14.80 -23.92
C THR A 68 23.18 14.46 -23.83
N VAL A 69 23.82 14.31 -24.98
CA VAL A 69 25.19 13.85 -25.15
C VAL A 69 25.93 14.84 -26.05
N GLU A 70 27.15 15.20 -25.70
CA GLU A 70 28.08 15.85 -26.61
C GLU A 70 28.81 14.78 -27.43
N VAL A 71 28.70 14.83 -28.75
CA VAL A 71 29.29 13.87 -29.69
C VAL A 71 30.26 14.59 -30.61
N GLN A 72 31.48 14.07 -30.72
CA GLN A 72 32.43 14.41 -31.77
C GLN A 72 32.51 13.25 -32.75
N GLY A 73 32.15 13.49 -34.01
CA GLY A 73 32.06 12.47 -35.05
C GLY A 73 30.61 12.12 -35.39
N ASP A 74 30.38 10.89 -35.86
CA ASP A 74 29.09 10.42 -36.32
C ASP A 74 28.20 9.95 -35.15
N PRO A 75 27.09 10.66 -34.83
CA PRO A 75 26.22 10.29 -33.72
C PRO A 75 25.44 9.00 -33.96
N THR A 76 25.32 8.52 -35.20
CA THR A 76 24.65 7.24 -35.48
C THR A 76 25.47 6.03 -34.99
N LYS A 77 26.76 6.25 -34.68
CA LYS A 77 27.65 5.24 -34.09
C LYS A 77 27.63 5.22 -32.56
N VAL A 78 26.90 6.15 -31.92
CA VAL A 78 26.72 6.17 -30.47
C VAL A 78 25.50 5.34 -30.11
N LYS A 79 25.71 4.31 -29.29
CA LYS A 79 24.64 3.48 -28.75
C LYS A 79 24.17 4.06 -27.43
N ALA A 80 23.02 4.73 -27.44
CA ALA A 80 22.36 5.27 -26.25
C ALA A 80 21.29 4.30 -25.73
N GLU A 81 21.28 4.06 -24.42
CA GLU A 81 20.32 3.15 -23.78
C GLU A 81 19.77 3.75 -22.49
N LEU A 82 18.46 3.56 -22.30
CA LEU A 82 17.78 3.69 -21.03
C LEU A 82 17.84 2.34 -20.31
N TRP A 83 18.26 2.35 -19.05
CA TRP A 83 18.32 1.17 -18.19
C TRP A 83 17.27 1.32 -17.08
N THR A 84 16.23 0.50 -17.09
CA THR A 84 15.09 0.66 -16.17
C THR A 84 14.47 -0.66 -15.74
N ASN A 85 13.87 -0.68 -14.55
CA ASN A 85 13.06 -1.78 -14.01
C ASN A 85 11.54 -1.58 -14.25
N ALA A 86 11.15 -0.60 -15.06
CA ALA A 86 9.74 -0.35 -15.37
C ALA A 86 9.01 -1.63 -15.80
N ASN A 87 7.83 -1.86 -15.18
CA ASN A 87 6.96 -3.02 -15.34
C ASN A 87 7.49 -4.36 -14.76
N ASN A 88 8.61 -4.38 -14.04
CA ASN A 88 9.09 -5.59 -13.35
C ASN A 88 8.68 -5.59 -11.86
N ASN A 89 7.39 -5.44 -11.56
CA ASN A 89 6.89 -5.31 -10.19
C ASN A 89 7.21 -6.53 -9.31
N ASP A 90 7.15 -7.74 -9.88
CA ASP A 90 7.43 -8.99 -9.17
C ASP A 90 8.94 -9.26 -8.98
N ALA A 91 9.79 -8.51 -9.68
CA ALA A 91 11.25 -8.61 -9.63
C ALA A 91 11.87 -7.20 -9.78
N PRO A 92 11.72 -6.33 -8.78
CA PRO A 92 12.06 -4.91 -8.89
C PRO A 92 13.57 -4.65 -9.08
N ASP A 93 14.41 -5.65 -8.82
CA ASP A 93 15.85 -5.68 -9.07
C ASP A 93 16.21 -6.03 -10.53
N ARG A 94 15.24 -6.47 -11.34
CA ARG A 94 15.44 -6.79 -12.75
C ARG A 94 15.34 -5.53 -13.60
N TYR A 95 16.43 -5.18 -14.28
CA TYR A 95 16.48 -4.06 -15.22
C TYR A 95 16.61 -4.57 -16.66
N ARG A 96 16.13 -3.76 -17.62
CA ARG A 96 16.29 -3.97 -19.04
C ARG A 96 16.89 -2.75 -19.71
N ALA A 97 17.66 -2.99 -20.78
CA ALA A 97 18.12 -1.94 -21.68
C ALA A 97 17.05 -1.67 -22.73
N ILE A 98 16.68 -0.41 -22.88
CA ILE A 98 15.80 0.09 -23.92
C ILE A 98 16.64 1.01 -24.81
N PRO A 99 16.84 0.67 -26.10
CA PRO A 99 17.55 1.55 -27.02
C PRO A 99 16.88 2.92 -27.11
N MET A 100 17.68 3.98 -27.08
CA MET A 100 17.21 5.35 -27.29
C MET A 100 17.50 5.78 -28.73
N SER A 101 16.58 6.52 -29.32
CA SER A 101 16.70 7.05 -30.69
C SER A 101 17.08 8.52 -30.67
N VAL A 102 17.78 9.01 -31.70
CA VAL A 102 18.07 10.44 -31.84
C VAL A 102 16.76 11.23 -31.96
N ALA A 103 16.54 12.16 -31.05
CA ALA A 103 15.37 13.05 -31.03
C ALA A 103 15.72 14.46 -31.54
N ARG A 104 16.93 14.97 -31.24
CA ARG A 104 17.38 16.31 -31.65
C ARG A 104 18.89 16.36 -31.81
N VAL A 105 19.37 17.14 -32.78
CA VAL A 105 20.79 17.47 -32.98
C VAL A 105 20.95 18.99 -33.01
N ASP A 106 21.84 19.52 -32.19
CA ASP A 106 22.19 20.94 -32.10
C ASP A 106 23.72 21.08 -32.01
N GLY A 107 24.36 21.27 -33.17
CA GLY A 107 25.82 21.23 -33.29
C GLY A 107 26.39 19.89 -32.82
N SER A 108 27.29 19.92 -31.83
CA SER A 108 27.85 18.70 -31.21
C SER A 108 26.92 18.06 -30.18
N LYS A 109 25.81 18.70 -29.80
CA LYS A 109 24.89 18.15 -28.80
C LYS A 109 23.80 17.34 -29.47
N VAL A 110 23.62 16.10 -29.00
CA VAL A 110 22.61 15.17 -29.48
C VAL A 110 21.74 14.75 -28.32
N THR A 111 20.43 14.94 -28.43
CA THR A 111 19.45 14.43 -27.48
C THR A 111 18.90 13.11 -28.02
N TYR A 112 19.09 12.04 -27.25
CA TYR A 112 18.49 10.73 -27.47
C TYR A 112 17.24 10.60 -26.60
N ARG A 113 16.24 9.86 -27.07
CA ARG A 113 14.95 9.66 -26.38
C ARG A 113 14.50 8.21 -26.43
N ALA A 114 13.91 7.75 -25.33
CA ALA A 114 13.13 6.51 -25.28
C ALA A 114 11.78 6.79 -24.62
N GLU A 115 10.75 6.11 -25.11
CA GLU A 115 9.43 6.05 -24.48
C GLU A 115 9.29 4.67 -23.83
N VAL A 116 8.83 4.65 -22.58
CA VAL A 116 8.59 3.40 -21.85
C VAL A 116 7.08 3.27 -21.63
N PRO A 117 6.40 2.29 -22.25
CA PRO A 117 5.01 2.02 -21.93
C PRO A 117 4.93 1.50 -20.50
N ILE A 118 4.08 2.12 -19.67
CA ILE A 118 3.87 1.71 -18.29
C ILE A 118 2.62 0.85 -18.20
N GLU A 119 2.81 -0.40 -17.81
CA GLU A 119 1.72 -1.39 -17.73
C GLU A 119 1.08 -1.43 -16.33
N HIS A 120 1.85 -1.04 -15.32
CA HIS A 120 1.46 -1.13 -13.92
C HIS A 120 1.90 0.11 -13.15
N ILE A 121 1.18 0.42 -12.07
CA ILE A 121 1.67 1.34 -11.05
C ILE A 121 2.78 0.64 -10.27
N GLY A 122 3.81 1.39 -9.89
CA GLY A 122 4.93 0.83 -9.13
C GLY A 122 5.96 1.88 -8.76
N ASN A 123 7.03 1.43 -8.12
CA ASN A 123 8.21 2.26 -7.86
C ASN A 123 9.28 1.87 -8.87
N TYR A 124 9.61 2.82 -9.76
CA TYR A 124 10.53 2.57 -10.85
C TYR A 124 11.75 3.47 -10.77
N ARG A 125 12.83 2.98 -11.36
CA ARG A 125 14.08 3.70 -11.54
C ARG A 125 14.50 3.64 -12.98
N ALA A 126 15.01 4.77 -13.47
CA ALA A 126 15.60 4.89 -14.79
C ALA A 126 17.01 5.46 -14.64
N ALA A 127 17.96 4.86 -15.34
CA ALA A 127 19.33 5.33 -15.51
C ALA A 127 19.63 5.42 -17.00
N ALA A 128 20.59 6.24 -17.40
CA ALA A 128 21.05 6.30 -18.79
C ALA A 128 22.51 5.86 -18.90
N ARG A 129 22.81 5.23 -20.04
CA ARG A 129 24.18 4.85 -20.40
C ARG A 129 24.39 5.00 -21.90
N LEU A 130 25.63 5.23 -22.30
CA LEU A 130 26.03 5.24 -23.70
C LEU A 130 27.26 4.39 -23.95
N SER A 131 27.41 3.95 -25.20
CA SER A 131 28.59 3.27 -25.69
C SER A 131 29.00 3.86 -27.05
N VAL A 132 30.30 3.97 -27.27
CA VAL A 132 30.91 4.42 -28.54
C VAL A 132 31.64 3.28 -29.27
N ASP A 133 31.64 2.08 -28.69
CA ASP A 133 32.36 0.90 -29.17
C ASP A 133 31.41 -0.27 -29.49
N GLY A 134 30.16 0.03 -29.81
CA GLY A 134 29.15 -0.98 -30.18
C GLY A 134 28.58 -1.75 -28.99
N GLY A 135 28.82 -1.31 -27.75
CA GLY A 135 28.29 -1.90 -26.51
C GLY A 135 29.30 -2.75 -25.75
N ALA A 136 30.59 -2.70 -26.08
CA ALA A 136 31.62 -3.42 -25.34
C ALA A 136 31.90 -2.74 -23.98
N THR A 137 31.88 -1.41 -23.95
CA THR A 137 31.96 -0.61 -22.73
C THR A 137 30.86 0.43 -22.67
N TYR A 138 30.43 0.77 -21.45
CA TYR A 138 29.37 1.75 -21.21
C TYR A 138 29.83 2.84 -20.25
N GLN A 139 29.57 4.08 -20.64
CA GLN A 139 29.60 5.24 -19.74
C GLN A 139 28.21 5.40 -19.12
N TRP A 140 28.14 5.47 -17.79
CA TRP A 140 26.89 5.68 -17.06
C TRP A 140 26.70 7.16 -16.75
N ALA A 141 25.45 7.64 -16.80
CA ALA A 141 25.10 9.00 -16.40
C ALA A 141 25.55 9.32 -14.96
N GLY A 142 25.44 8.35 -14.04
CA GLY A 142 25.97 8.45 -12.68
C GLY A 142 27.47 8.75 -12.60
N GLY A 143 28.26 8.22 -13.53
CA GLY A 143 29.70 8.52 -13.62
C GLY A 143 29.99 9.96 -14.05
N ALA A 144 29.01 10.65 -14.65
CA ALA A 144 29.05 12.07 -14.97
C ALA A 144 28.44 12.96 -13.87
N GLY A 145 28.10 12.40 -12.70
CA GLY A 145 27.48 13.12 -11.58
C GLY A 145 25.97 13.34 -11.75
N LEU A 146 25.34 12.74 -12.75
CA LEU A 146 23.90 12.83 -12.97
C LEU A 146 23.18 11.78 -12.13
N LYS A 147 22.08 12.16 -11.47
CA LYS A 147 21.29 11.23 -10.67
C LYS A 147 20.41 10.36 -11.56
N ASP A 148 20.18 9.14 -11.12
CA ASP A 148 19.11 8.31 -11.66
C ASP A 148 17.75 8.94 -11.33
N ILE A 149 16.76 8.64 -12.16
CA ILE A 149 15.40 9.14 -12.01
C ILE A 149 14.56 8.07 -11.31
N SER A 150 14.11 8.38 -10.11
CA SER A 150 13.06 7.61 -9.44
C SER A 150 11.70 8.18 -9.82
N PHE A 151 10.75 7.32 -10.18
CA PHE A 151 9.41 7.74 -10.53
C PHE A 151 8.36 6.73 -10.07
N ARG A 152 7.16 7.25 -9.78
CA ARG A 152 5.98 6.47 -9.40
C ARG A 152 4.82 6.97 -10.27
N PRO A 153 4.32 6.15 -11.21
CA PRO A 153 3.08 6.46 -11.92
C PRO A 153 1.96 6.69 -10.90
N ARG A 154 1.19 7.75 -11.09
CA ARG A 154 0.02 8.04 -10.26
C ARG A 154 -1.23 7.72 -11.07
N ALA A 155 -2.06 6.81 -10.56
CA ALA A 155 -3.35 6.51 -11.19
C ALA A 155 -4.23 7.76 -11.21
N GLU A 156 -4.56 8.28 -12.39
CA GLU A 156 -5.47 9.43 -12.47
C GLU A 156 -6.88 9.10 -11.97
N SER A 157 -7.25 7.82 -11.95
CA SER A 157 -8.51 7.38 -11.33
C SER A 157 -8.58 7.78 -9.85
N HIS A 158 -7.45 7.84 -9.13
CA HIS A 158 -7.42 8.22 -7.72
C HIS A 158 -7.69 9.72 -7.51
N ASP A 159 -7.33 10.58 -8.46
CA ASP A 159 -7.60 12.03 -8.33
C ASP A 159 -9.04 12.40 -8.70
N ARG A 160 -9.77 11.46 -9.32
CA ARG A 160 -11.15 11.63 -9.77
C ARG A 160 -12.16 10.93 -8.86
N LEU A 161 -11.73 10.54 -7.66
CA LEU A 161 -12.63 9.93 -6.69
C LEU A 161 -13.61 10.97 -6.13
N ALA A 162 -14.89 10.75 -6.39
CA ALA A 162 -16.00 11.41 -5.73
C ALA A 162 -16.50 10.46 -4.65
N ILE A 163 -15.93 10.60 -3.45
CA ILE A 163 -16.10 9.68 -2.32
C ILE A 163 -17.38 10.03 -1.54
N GLU A 164 -18.15 9.01 -1.18
CA GLU A 164 -19.18 9.08 -0.14
C GLU A 164 -18.76 8.20 1.05
N GLU A 165 -18.71 8.76 2.25
CA GLU A 165 -18.52 7.97 3.48
C GLU A 165 -19.84 7.35 3.91
N VAL A 166 -19.85 6.04 4.16
CA VAL A 166 -21.06 5.27 4.48
C VAL A 166 -20.85 4.48 5.76
N ASN A 167 -21.69 4.73 6.76
CA ASN A 167 -21.93 3.81 7.86
C ASN A 167 -23.12 2.91 7.48
N VAL A 168 -22.89 1.60 7.33
CA VAL A 168 -23.91 0.66 6.85
C VAL A 168 -25.11 0.59 7.78
N GLY A 169 -24.89 0.53 9.10
CA GLY A 169 -25.98 0.44 10.08
C GLY A 169 -26.86 1.70 10.14
N ASN A 170 -26.27 2.87 9.90
CA ASN A 170 -26.99 4.14 9.83
C ASN A 170 -27.66 4.35 8.46
N ALA A 171 -27.02 3.87 7.39
CA ALA A 171 -27.57 3.90 6.06
C ALA A 171 -28.87 3.12 6.07
N ASN A 172 -29.97 3.79 5.77
CA ASN A 172 -31.28 3.15 5.74
C ASN A 172 -31.84 2.69 7.10
N PHE A 173 -31.28 3.15 8.23
CA PHE A 173 -31.82 2.92 9.58
C PHE A 173 -33.31 3.26 9.68
N ASP A 174 -34.09 2.38 10.32
CA ASP A 174 -35.52 2.59 10.60
C ASP A 174 -35.74 2.93 12.08
N PRO A 175 -36.03 4.20 12.42
CA PRO A 175 -36.25 4.61 13.80
C PRO A 175 -37.55 4.06 14.41
N ALA A 176 -38.51 3.61 13.59
CA ALA A 176 -39.76 3.06 14.10
C ALA A 176 -39.58 1.64 14.65
N THR A 177 -38.68 0.86 14.05
CA THR A 177 -38.39 -0.53 14.43
C THR A 177 -37.05 -0.69 15.14
N GLY A 178 -36.18 0.32 15.10
CA GLY A 178 -34.79 0.24 15.54
C GLY A 178 -33.92 -0.61 14.62
N ARG A 179 -34.41 -0.98 13.43
CA ARG A 179 -33.70 -1.85 12.51
C ARG A 179 -32.54 -1.10 11.86
N LEU A 180 -31.33 -1.63 12.04
CA LEU A 180 -30.13 -1.17 11.34
C LEU A 180 -30.24 -1.40 9.83
N GLY A 181 -29.51 -0.58 9.09
CA GLY A 181 -29.23 -0.82 7.69
C GLY A 181 -28.38 -2.06 7.45
N THR A 182 -28.55 -2.64 6.26
CA THR A 182 -27.81 -3.81 5.79
C THR A 182 -27.19 -3.55 4.43
N PHE A 183 -26.25 -4.41 4.01
CA PHE A 183 -25.72 -4.39 2.65
C PHE A 183 -26.80 -4.64 1.61
N ALA A 184 -27.77 -5.53 1.90
CA ALA A 184 -28.95 -5.73 1.06
C ALA A 184 -29.75 -4.44 0.85
N ASP A 185 -29.97 -3.63 1.91
CA ASP A 185 -30.68 -2.36 1.78
C ASP A 185 -29.95 -1.35 0.87
N LEU A 186 -28.62 -1.39 0.82
CA LEU A 186 -27.83 -0.55 -0.10
C LEU A 186 -27.93 -1.05 -1.55
N MET A 187 -28.19 -2.34 -1.78
CA MET A 187 -28.35 -2.95 -3.10
C MET A 187 -29.77 -2.84 -3.67
N ASP A 188 -30.80 -2.86 -2.81
CA ASP A 188 -32.21 -2.95 -3.20
C ASP A 188 -32.80 -1.61 -3.64
N SER A 189 -32.64 -1.24 -4.92
CA SER A 189 -33.28 -0.04 -5.45
C SER A 189 -34.81 -0.13 -5.47
N GLY A 190 -35.48 0.90 -4.94
CA GLY A 190 -36.94 1.02 -5.00
C GLY A 190 -37.71 0.12 -4.03
N SER A 191 -37.05 -0.52 -3.07
CA SER A 191 -37.70 -1.37 -2.07
C SER A 191 -38.40 -0.52 -0.96
N PRO A 192 -39.57 -0.94 -0.45
CA PRO A 192 -40.23 -0.30 0.69
C PRO A 192 -39.35 -0.16 1.94
N GLU A 193 -38.44 -1.12 2.15
CA GLU A 193 -37.51 -1.19 3.27
C GLU A 193 -36.47 -0.07 3.24
N THR A 194 -36.21 0.48 2.05
CA THR A 194 -35.29 1.61 1.88
C THR A 194 -35.97 2.97 2.10
N ASN A 195 -37.30 3.09 2.17
CA ASN A 195 -38.02 4.38 2.31
C ASN A 195 -37.50 5.53 1.39
N GLY A 196 -36.99 5.22 0.19
CA GLY A 196 -36.42 6.21 -0.74
C GLY A 196 -35.02 6.73 -0.36
N LYS A 197 -34.27 5.97 0.45
CA LYS A 197 -32.98 6.35 1.02
C LYS A 197 -31.77 5.92 0.14
N LEU A 198 -30.59 5.94 0.76
CA LEU A 198 -29.26 5.73 0.20
C LEU A 198 -29.12 4.33 -0.43
N THR A 199 -28.94 4.25 -1.75
CA THR A 199 -28.66 2.99 -2.47
C THR A 199 -27.45 3.17 -3.38
N LEU A 200 -26.83 2.07 -3.80
CA LEU A 200 -25.71 2.08 -4.75
C LEU A 200 -26.09 2.75 -6.09
N GLU A 201 -27.30 2.47 -6.59
CA GLU A 201 -27.79 3.07 -7.84
C GLU A 201 -28.03 4.57 -7.70
N TRP A 202 -28.59 5.01 -6.56
CA TRP A 202 -28.74 6.43 -6.27
C TRP A 202 -27.37 7.13 -6.17
N LEU A 203 -26.40 6.53 -5.46
CA LEU A 203 -25.05 7.07 -5.30
C LEU A 203 -24.33 7.21 -6.65
N ALA A 204 -24.40 6.19 -7.49
CA ALA A 204 -23.87 6.24 -8.85
C ALA A 204 -24.55 7.33 -9.68
N ALA A 205 -25.88 7.48 -9.58
CA ALA A 205 -26.63 8.54 -10.25
C ALA A 205 -26.28 9.96 -9.75
N GLN A 206 -25.82 10.10 -8.50
CA GLN A 206 -25.27 11.36 -7.97
C GLN A 206 -23.82 11.64 -8.44
N GLY A 207 -23.24 10.77 -9.27
CA GLY A 207 -21.88 10.93 -9.78
C GLY A 207 -20.80 10.55 -8.76
N ARG A 208 -21.14 9.80 -7.70
CA ARG A 208 -20.13 9.19 -6.83
C ARG A 208 -19.38 8.12 -7.62
N THR A 209 -18.10 7.97 -7.32
CA THR A 209 -17.22 6.97 -7.96
C THR A 209 -16.52 6.06 -6.94
N ALA A 210 -16.66 6.36 -5.65
CA ALA A 210 -16.15 5.52 -4.57
C ALA A 210 -17.02 5.64 -3.31
N LEU A 211 -17.04 4.56 -2.55
CA LEU A 211 -17.63 4.47 -1.22
C LEU A 211 -16.51 4.24 -0.23
N TRP A 212 -16.47 5.04 0.83
CA TRP A 212 -15.63 4.78 1.99
C TRP A 212 -16.51 4.22 3.09
N LEU A 213 -16.41 2.91 3.33
CA LEU A 213 -17.16 2.28 4.40
C LEU A 213 -16.44 2.50 5.72
N GLN A 214 -17.18 3.01 6.71
CA GLN A 214 -16.78 2.83 8.11
C GLN A 214 -16.61 1.33 8.40
N PRO A 215 -15.81 0.95 9.42
CA PRO A 215 -15.39 -0.44 9.58
C PRO A 215 -16.60 -1.40 9.59
N PRO A 216 -16.72 -2.30 8.59
CA PRO A 216 -17.87 -3.20 8.46
C PRO A 216 -17.68 -4.49 9.27
N PHE A 217 -16.70 -4.49 10.18
CA PHE A 217 -16.28 -5.67 10.91
C PHE A 217 -17.13 -5.90 12.16
N GLU A 218 -17.13 -7.12 12.67
CA GLU A 218 -17.71 -7.43 13.98
C GLU A 218 -17.15 -6.50 15.05
N VAL A 219 -18.01 -5.95 15.91
CA VAL A 219 -17.65 -4.97 16.94
C VAL A 219 -17.85 -5.51 18.36
N SER A 220 -17.14 -4.92 19.31
CA SER A 220 -17.33 -5.18 20.73
C SER A 220 -18.41 -4.26 21.28
N HIS A 221 -19.46 -4.85 21.86
CA HIS A 221 -20.48 -4.12 22.61
C HIS A 221 -20.14 -3.91 24.09
N VAL A 222 -19.06 -4.55 24.57
CA VAL A 222 -18.58 -4.35 25.95
C VAL A 222 -18.15 -2.90 26.12
N GLY A 223 -18.75 -2.23 27.11
CA GLY A 223 -18.47 -0.84 27.40
C GLY A 223 -19.22 0.18 26.55
N ALA A 224 -20.13 -0.27 25.68
CA ALA A 224 -21.04 0.62 24.99
C ALA A 224 -21.89 1.38 26.03
N LYS A 225 -22.08 2.68 25.81
CA LYS A 225 -22.93 3.49 26.71
C LYS A 225 -24.37 2.97 26.61
N PRO A 226 -25.18 3.06 27.68
CA PRO A 226 -26.59 2.67 27.60
C PRO A 226 -27.40 3.42 26.51
N SER A 227 -26.91 4.57 26.06
CA SER A 227 -27.48 5.38 24.97
C SER A 227 -26.88 5.08 23.59
N ASP A 228 -25.94 4.14 23.49
CA ASP A 228 -25.21 3.75 22.28
C ASP A 228 -25.43 2.25 22.05
N ASP A 229 -26.55 1.95 21.40
CA ASP A 229 -26.99 0.60 21.07
C ASP A 229 -26.24 0.00 19.87
N ALA A 230 -25.75 0.85 18.96
CA ALA A 230 -24.99 0.43 17.77
C ALA A 230 -23.52 0.09 18.07
N ALA A 231 -22.97 0.61 19.17
CA ALA A 231 -21.54 0.67 19.51
C ALA A 231 -20.70 1.42 18.45
N SER A 232 -19.50 1.86 18.84
CA SER A 232 -18.57 2.47 17.89
C SER A 232 -18.15 1.45 16.82
N PRO A 233 -18.25 1.76 15.51
CA PRO A 233 -17.78 0.86 14.44
C PRO A 233 -16.26 0.61 14.53
N TYR A 234 -15.52 1.49 15.21
CA TYR A 234 -14.09 1.38 15.39
C TYR A 234 -13.68 0.45 16.57
N ALA A 235 -14.62 0.01 17.40
CA ALA A 235 -14.37 -0.98 18.46
C ALA A 235 -14.31 -2.41 17.89
N VAL A 236 -13.46 -2.64 16.88
CA VAL A 236 -13.44 -3.87 16.08
C VAL A 236 -13.06 -5.08 16.93
N LYS A 237 -13.95 -6.06 16.97
CA LYS A 237 -13.78 -7.35 17.64
C LYS A 237 -13.09 -8.38 16.74
N ASP A 238 -13.35 -8.39 15.44
CA ASP A 238 -12.74 -9.35 14.52
C ASP A 238 -12.62 -8.77 13.10
N PHE A 239 -11.40 -8.40 12.69
CA PHE A 239 -11.11 -7.88 11.35
C PHE A 239 -11.35 -8.90 10.22
N PHE A 240 -11.57 -10.17 10.56
CA PHE A 240 -11.78 -11.24 9.59
C PHE A 240 -13.26 -11.61 9.41
N SER A 241 -14.15 -10.95 10.14
CA SER A 241 -15.59 -11.20 10.08
C SER A 241 -16.34 -9.91 9.75
N ILE A 242 -17.24 -9.99 8.76
CA ILE A 242 -18.22 -8.93 8.52
C ILE A 242 -19.26 -8.97 9.63
N ARG A 243 -19.66 -7.79 10.11
CA ARG A 243 -20.68 -7.62 11.12
C ARG A 243 -21.99 -8.27 10.68
N THR A 244 -22.44 -9.26 11.43
CA THR A 244 -23.64 -10.03 11.12
C THR A 244 -24.92 -9.19 11.14
N GLU A 245 -25.00 -8.13 11.96
CA GLU A 245 -26.15 -7.22 11.92
C GLU A 245 -26.25 -6.38 10.63
N PHE A 246 -25.16 -6.28 9.85
CA PHE A 246 -25.17 -5.61 8.55
C PHE A 246 -25.59 -6.53 7.40
N SER A 247 -25.96 -7.77 7.70
CA SER A 247 -26.48 -8.71 6.70
C SER A 247 -27.92 -9.10 7.02
N ARG A 248 -28.77 -9.00 6.00
CA ARG A 248 -30.14 -9.53 6.05
C ARG A 248 -30.11 -11.06 6.06
N ASP A 249 -29.23 -11.67 5.28
CA ASP A 249 -29.11 -13.13 5.17
C ASP A 249 -28.55 -13.80 6.44
N ALA A 250 -27.80 -13.04 7.26
CA ALA A 250 -27.33 -13.52 8.57
C ALA A 250 -28.40 -13.48 9.66
N GLN A 251 -29.55 -12.83 9.44
CA GLN A 251 -30.58 -12.68 10.47
C GLN A 251 -31.16 -14.05 10.87
N GLY A 252 -31.13 -14.34 12.18
CA GLY A 252 -31.60 -15.61 12.74
C GLY A 252 -30.61 -16.77 12.59
N LEU A 253 -29.45 -16.56 11.97
CA LEU A 253 -28.33 -17.49 11.99
C LEU A 253 -27.43 -17.21 13.19
N VAL A 254 -26.59 -18.19 13.56
CA VAL A 254 -25.59 -18.06 14.63
C VAL A 254 -24.26 -18.66 14.22
N GLY A 255 -23.18 -18.22 14.86
CA GLY A 255 -21.83 -18.76 14.66
C GLY A 255 -21.33 -18.64 13.22
N GLU A 256 -20.64 -19.67 12.75
CA GLU A 256 -20.00 -19.68 11.43
C GLU A 256 -21.01 -19.51 10.28
N ALA A 257 -22.23 -20.04 10.41
CA ALA A 257 -23.26 -19.88 9.39
C ALA A 257 -23.65 -18.41 9.18
N ALA A 258 -23.80 -17.65 10.28
CA ALA A 258 -24.09 -16.22 10.22
C ALA A 258 -22.91 -15.43 9.60
N GLN A 259 -21.68 -15.74 10.02
CA GLN A 259 -20.48 -15.09 9.48
C GLN A 259 -20.32 -15.33 7.97
N GLN A 260 -20.59 -16.56 7.51
CA GLN A 260 -20.53 -16.88 6.09
C GLN A 260 -21.63 -16.18 5.29
N ALA A 261 -22.86 -16.12 5.82
CA ALA A 261 -23.96 -15.38 5.19
C ALA A 261 -23.61 -13.88 5.06
N ALA A 262 -23.09 -13.27 6.14
CA ALA A 262 -22.68 -11.86 6.13
C ALA A 262 -21.54 -11.58 5.14
N LEU A 263 -20.53 -12.47 5.07
CA LEU A 263 -19.46 -12.36 4.09
C LEU A 263 -19.96 -12.49 2.64
N GLN A 264 -20.94 -13.38 2.40
CA GLN A 264 -21.53 -13.55 1.06
C GLN A 264 -22.32 -12.31 0.65
N GLU A 265 -23.14 -11.75 1.53
CA GLU A 265 -23.89 -10.51 1.25
C GLU A 265 -22.95 -9.33 1.02
N PHE A 266 -21.88 -9.19 1.81
CA PHE A 266 -20.85 -8.17 1.60
C PHE A 266 -20.16 -8.31 0.23
N LYS A 267 -19.83 -9.54 -0.19
CA LYS A 267 -19.28 -9.78 -1.53
C LYS A 267 -20.25 -9.37 -2.63
N ALA A 268 -21.53 -9.73 -2.49
CA ALA A 268 -22.56 -9.32 -3.44
C ALA A 268 -22.70 -7.79 -3.52
N PHE A 269 -22.60 -7.10 -2.38
CA PHE A 269 -22.56 -5.64 -2.31
C PHE A 269 -21.37 -5.05 -3.06
N VAL A 270 -20.15 -5.59 -2.84
CA VAL A 270 -18.94 -5.14 -3.55
C VAL A 270 -19.07 -5.37 -5.05
N ASP A 271 -19.56 -6.55 -5.46
CA ASP A 271 -19.76 -6.88 -6.88
C ASP A 271 -20.79 -5.94 -7.54
N LYS A 272 -21.90 -5.65 -6.85
CA LYS A 272 -22.91 -4.68 -7.32
C LYS A 272 -22.33 -3.28 -7.40
N ALA A 273 -21.57 -2.81 -6.40
CA ALA A 273 -20.91 -1.52 -6.42
C ALA A 273 -19.96 -1.38 -7.62
N HIS A 274 -19.10 -2.39 -7.84
CA HIS A 274 -18.19 -2.41 -8.99
C HIS A 274 -18.94 -2.43 -10.33
N SER A 275 -20.07 -3.15 -10.43
CA SER A 275 -20.90 -3.18 -11.65
C SER A 275 -21.50 -1.80 -12.00
N LEU A 276 -21.60 -0.90 -11.02
CA LEU A 276 -22.07 0.47 -11.16
C LEU A 276 -20.93 1.48 -11.29
N GLY A 277 -19.67 1.02 -11.37
CA GLY A 277 -18.49 1.88 -11.43
C GLY A 277 -18.11 2.54 -10.10
N LEU A 278 -18.63 2.04 -8.98
CA LEU A 278 -18.26 2.49 -7.63
C LEU A 278 -17.12 1.63 -7.09
N GLN A 279 -16.02 2.25 -6.68
CA GLN A 279 -14.98 1.58 -5.89
C GLN A 279 -15.42 1.44 -4.43
N VAL A 280 -14.97 0.39 -3.75
CA VAL A 280 -15.21 0.21 -2.31
C VAL A 280 -13.89 0.33 -1.56
N ILE A 281 -13.82 1.32 -0.67
CA ILE A 281 -12.70 1.58 0.24
C ILE A 281 -13.16 1.16 1.64
N LEU A 282 -12.38 0.29 2.28
CA LEU A 282 -12.65 -0.16 3.64
C LEU A 282 -11.80 0.63 4.64
N ASP A 283 -12.44 1.15 5.68
CA ASP A 283 -11.72 1.61 6.85
C ASP A 283 -11.21 0.42 7.66
N VAL A 284 -9.91 0.40 7.94
CA VAL A 284 -9.24 -0.63 8.73
C VAL A 284 -8.48 0.06 9.87
N PRO A 285 -9.14 0.31 11.01
CA PRO A 285 -8.57 1.09 12.10
C PRO A 285 -7.64 0.23 12.94
N LEU A 286 -6.43 -0.02 12.44
CA LEU A 286 -5.46 -0.86 13.14
C LEU A 286 -4.92 -0.20 14.42
N ASN A 287 -5.16 1.09 14.65
CA ASN A 287 -4.67 1.83 15.80
C ASN A 287 -5.26 1.38 17.15
N HIS A 288 -6.43 0.74 17.14
CA HIS A 288 -7.06 0.20 18.33
C HIS A 288 -7.97 -0.98 17.98
N VAL A 289 -8.40 -1.72 19.01
CA VAL A 289 -9.35 -2.82 18.87
C VAL A 289 -10.42 -2.74 19.95
N GLY A 290 -11.57 -3.37 19.72
CA GLY A 290 -12.62 -3.50 20.73
C GLY A 290 -12.22 -4.46 21.85
N TRP A 291 -12.78 -4.27 23.05
CA TRP A 291 -12.44 -5.03 24.28
C TRP A 291 -12.47 -6.57 24.17
N GLN A 292 -13.19 -7.13 23.21
CA GLN A 292 -13.29 -8.58 22.98
C GLN A 292 -12.55 -9.03 21.72
N HIS A 293 -11.53 -8.29 21.30
CA HIS A 293 -10.83 -8.56 20.05
C HIS A 293 -10.32 -9.99 19.97
N GLN A 294 -10.63 -10.66 18.86
CA GLN A 294 -10.16 -12.00 18.53
C GLN A 294 -8.86 -11.89 17.77
N PHE A 295 -7.75 -12.04 18.49
CA PHE A 295 -6.43 -12.15 17.87
C PHE A 295 -6.36 -13.42 17.02
N ARG A 296 -5.84 -13.30 15.80
CA ARG A 296 -5.66 -14.42 14.88
C ARG A 296 -4.22 -14.49 14.41
N ASP A 297 -3.71 -15.71 14.26
CA ASP A 297 -2.38 -15.99 13.73
C ASP A 297 -2.44 -16.66 12.36
N LEU A 298 -1.36 -16.50 11.58
CA LEU A 298 -1.15 -17.19 10.31
C LEU A 298 -0.38 -18.50 10.53
N PHE A 299 -1.05 -19.61 10.29
CA PHE A 299 -0.47 -20.94 10.33
C PHE A 299 -0.08 -21.37 8.92
N VAL A 300 1.20 -21.69 8.73
CA VAL A 300 1.73 -22.16 7.45
C VAL A 300 2.13 -23.62 7.59
N ARG A 301 1.59 -24.48 6.73
CA ARG A 301 1.93 -25.92 6.67
C ARG A 301 2.09 -26.38 5.24
N THR A 302 2.81 -27.47 5.03
CA THR A 302 2.88 -28.14 3.73
C THR A 302 1.86 -29.28 3.69
N ASP A 303 1.06 -29.39 2.63
CA ASP A 303 0.16 -30.53 2.46
C ASP A 303 0.89 -31.78 1.93
N ALA A 304 0.16 -32.90 1.82
CA ALA A 304 0.72 -34.16 1.34
C ALA A 304 1.25 -34.10 -0.11
N ALA A 305 0.87 -33.08 -0.88
CA ALA A 305 1.34 -32.85 -2.24
C ALA A 305 2.54 -31.88 -2.31
N GLY A 306 3.10 -31.46 -1.16
CA GLY A 306 4.20 -30.51 -1.11
C GLY A 306 3.78 -29.05 -1.31
N ARG A 307 2.48 -28.73 -1.26
CA ARG A 307 1.97 -27.37 -1.44
C ARG A 307 1.92 -26.64 -0.11
N GLU A 308 2.30 -25.37 -0.11
CA GLU A 308 2.11 -24.49 1.04
C GLU A 308 0.63 -24.17 1.22
N ILE A 309 0.11 -24.44 2.42
CA ILE A 309 -1.23 -24.09 2.89
C ILE A 309 -1.07 -23.05 3.98
N ARG A 310 -1.76 -21.92 3.80
CA ARG A 310 -1.82 -20.81 4.73
C ARG A 310 -3.22 -20.75 5.34
N GLU A 311 -3.30 -20.69 6.65
CA GLU A 311 -4.58 -20.68 7.37
C GLU A 311 -4.55 -19.65 8.49
N VAL A 312 -5.57 -18.78 8.53
CA VAL A 312 -5.72 -17.79 9.60
C VAL A 312 -6.70 -18.35 10.63
N ARG A 313 -6.27 -18.48 11.88
CA ARG A 313 -7.09 -19.03 12.97
C ARG A 313 -7.01 -18.15 14.21
N PRO A 314 -8.03 -18.16 15.09
CA PRO A 314 -7.90 -17.59 16.42
C PRO A 314 -6.62 -18.08 17.08
N ASN A 315 -5.87 -17.15 17.67
CA ASN A 315 -4.64 -17.48 18.37
C ASN A 315 -5.00 -18.24 19.65
N ASP A 316 -4.41 -19.43 19.81
CA ASP A 316 -4.45 -20.15 21.07
C ASP A 316 -3.12 -19.95 21.78
N PHE A 317 -3.03 -18.86 22.55
CA PHE A 317 -1.81 -18.50 23.30
C PHE A 317 -1.33 -19.61 24.25
N SER A 318 -2.22 -20.55 24.63
CA SER A 318 -1.82 -21.70 25.46
C SER A 318 -0.97 -22.72 24.71
N GLN A 319 -0.99 -22.71 23.37
CA GLN A 319 -0.19 -23.60 22.53
C GLN A 319 1.17 -23.01 22.13
N VAL A 320 1.34 -21.69 22.27
CA VAL A 320 2.51 -20.97 21.77
C VAL A 320 3.45 -20.51 22.89
N ALA A 321 2.95 -20.36 24.11
CA ALA A 321 3.74 -19.92 25.26
C ALA A 321 4.32 -21.12 26.04
N SER A 322 5.62 -21.07 26.35
CA SER A 322 6.22 -21.98 27.33
C SER A 322 5.61 -21.75 28.72
N PRO A 323 5.72 -22.72 29.65
CA PRO A 323 5.25 -22.52 31.03
C PRO A 323 5.83 -21.26 31.70
N GLU A 324 7.09 -20.92 31.41
CA GLU A 324 7.73 -19.70 31.90
C GLU A 324 7.16 -18.44 31.27
N GLN A 325 6.83 -18.47 29.97
CA GLN A 325 6.16 -17.35 29.29
C GLN A 325 4.74 -17.16 29.83
N LEU A 326 3.99 -18.25 30.06
CA LEU A 326 2.67 -18.21 30.69
C LEU A 326 2.72 -17.61 32.10
N ALA A 327 3.75 -17.94 32.90
CA ALA A 327 3.91 -17.35 34.23
C ALA A 327 4.20 -15.84 34.18
N VAL A 328 4.99 -15.37 33.22
CA VAL A 328 5.22 -13.93 32.99
C VAL A 328 3.94 -13.24 32.52
N ILE A 329 3.17 -13.89 31.64
CA ILE A 329 1.86 -13.42 31.21
C ILE A 329 0.93 -13.22 32.41
N GLU A 330 0.78 -14.26 33.23
CA GLU A 330 -0.06 -14.24 34.41
C GLU A 330 0.38 -13.18 35.42
N GLN A 331 1.69 -12.97 35.60
CA GLN A 331 2.23 -11.93 36.47
C GLN A 331 1.90 -10.51 35.97
N ARG A 332 2.07 -10.25 34.66
CA ARG A 332 1.73 -8.94 34.07
C ARG A 332 0.24 -8.66 34.14
N LEU A 333 -0.59 -9.70 34.05
CA LEU A 333 -2.03 -9.58 34.21
C LEU A 333 -2.53 -9.34 35.61
N ALA A 334 -1.73 -9.74 36.60
CA ALA A 334 -1.97 -9.35 37.97
C ALA A 334 -1.58 -7.89 38.25
N ASP A 335 -0.91 -7.18 37.32
CA ASP A 335 -0.50 -5.79 37.50
C ASP A 335 -1.67 -4.81 37.23
N PRO A 336 -2.19 -4.10 38.25
CA PRO A 336 -3.26 -3.12 38.08
C PRO A 336 -2.84 -1.89 37.26
N GLY A 337 -1.54 -1.70 36.97
CA GLY A 337 -0.99 -0.61 36.17
C GLY A 337 -0.90 -0.88 34.67
N LEU A 338 -1.29 -2.07 34.19
CA LEU A 338 -1.17 -2.45 32.78
C LEU A 338 -2.08 -1.58 31.88
N PRO A 339 -1.54 -0.83 30.90
CA PRO A 339 -2.36 -0.02 30.00
C PRO A 339 -3.24 -0.89 29.11
N LYS A 340 -4.54 -0.59 29.06
CA LYS A 340 -5.54 -1.40 28.34
C LYS A 340 -5.66 -1.08 26.84
N TYR A 341 -4.64 -0.46 26.22
CA TYR A 341 -4.70 0.06 24.84
C TYR A 341 -3.75 -0.67 23.88
N MET A 342 -4.22 -0.97 22.67
CA MET A 342 -3.49 -1.72 21.65
C MET A 342 -2.15 -1.10 21.23
N GLU A 343 -2.01 0.22 21.26
CA GLU A 343 -0.73 0.89 20.94
C GLU A 343 0.38 0.62 21.97
N ALA A 344 0.02 0.28 23.21
CA ALA A 344 0.97 -0.17 24.24
C ALA A 344 1.24 -1.68 24.17
N ILE A 345 0.32 -2.43 23.55
CA ILE A 345 0.31 -3.89 23.51
C ILE A 345 1.07 -4.40 22.29
N ALA A 346 0.89 -3.79 21.10
CA ALA A 346 1.54 -4.22 19.86
C ALA A 346 2.33 -3.10 19.15
N PRO A 347 3.35 -2.50 19.78
CA PRO A 347 4.10 -1.38 19.20
C PRO A 347 4.76 -1.70 17.85
N TRP A 348 5.10 -2.96 17.55
CA TRP A 348 5.67 -3.36 16.25
C TRP A 348 4.70 -3.23 15.07
N MET A 349 3.39 -3.13 15.32
CA MET A 349 2.41 -2.82 14.28
C MET A 349 2.50 -1.36 13.82
N TYR A 350 3.11 -0.48 14.63
CA TYR A 350 3.24 0.96 14.38
C TYR A 350 4.67 1.38 14.06
N GLY A 351 5.65 0.60 14.52
CA GLY A 351 7.05 0.75 14.15
C GLY A 351 7.60 -0.58 13.66
N SER A 352 7.79 -0.70 12.35
CA SER A 352 8.51 -1.87 11.84
C SER A 352 9.98 -1.77 12.23
N ALA A 353 10.54 -2.86 12.77
CA ALA A 353 11.97 -3.04 12.98
C ALA A 353 12.78 -3.09 11.66
N TYR A 354 12.13 -2.90 10.51
CA TYR A 354 12.79 -2.72 9.22
C TYR A 354 13.03 -1.24 8.97
N ARG A 355 14.27 -0.94 8.59
CA ARG A 355 14.82 0.39 8.32
C ARG A 355 14.08 1.10 7.18
N ASP A 356 12.86 1.55 7.43
CA ASP A 356 12.29 2.69 6.73
C ASP A 356 12.85 3.95 7.42
N PRO A 357 13.78 4.69 6.78
CA PRO A 357 14.30 5.92 7.36
C PRO A 357 13.23 7.02 7.53
N GLY A 358 12.00 6.83 7.02
CA GLY A 358 10.87 7.76 7.17
C GLY A 358 9.65 7.21 7.93
N GLY A 359 9.67 5.98 8.44
CA GLY A 359 8.56 5.41 9.24
C GLY A 359 8.66 5.77 10.73
N ALA A 360 7.52 5.92 11.40
CA ALA A 360 7.46 6.10 12.85
C ALA A 360 8.09 4.88 13.54
N ARG A 361 9.00 5.13 14.49
CA ARG A 361 9.78 4.10 15.18
C ARG A 361 9.16 3.67 16.51
N ASP A 362 8.20 4.44 17.02
CA ASP A 362 7.41 4.12 18.20
C ASP A 362 6.05 4.86 18.21
N SER A 363 5.22 4.56 19.20
CA SER A 363 3.88 5.13 19.39
C SER A 363 3.88 6.64 19.71
N THR A 364 5.03 7.25 20.02
CA THR A 364 5.22 8.68 20.25
C THR A 364 5.65 9.44 18.99
N GLU A 365 6.22 8.74 18.00
CA GLU A 365 6.53 9.26 16.66
C GLU A 365 5.31 9.27 15.72
N VAL A 366 4.23 8.58 16.09
CA VAL A 366 2.92 8.72 15.42
C VAL A 366 2.35 10.07 15.83
N ILE A 367 2.41 11.05 14.94
CA ILE A 367 1.84 12.37 15.19
C ILE A 367 0.34 12.17 15.39
N PRO A 368 -0.21 12.46 16.58
CA PRO A 368 -1.63 12.37 16.77
C PRO A 368 -2.30 13.44 15.91
N ALA A 369 -3.36 13.05 15.20
CA ALA A 369 -4.13 13.92 14.33
C ALA A 369 -4.49 15.24 15.03
N GLY A 370 -3.66 16.25 14.77
CA GLY A 370 -3.82 17.63 15.18
C GLY A 370 -3.69 18.47 13.92
N TRP A 371 -4.59 19.42 13.78
CA TRP A 371 -4.68 20.32 12.62
C TRP A 371 -3.35 21.08 12.42
N GLY A 372 -2.51 20.60 11.51
CA GLY A 372 -1.24 21.20 11.12
C GLY A 372 -0.83 20.70 9.73
N GLU A 373 -0.19 21.57 8.93
CA GLU A 373 0.02 21.41 7.48
C GLU A 373 0.69 20.09 7.09
N TRP A 374 -0.04 19.30 6.29
CA TRP A 374 0.35 17.98 5.82
C TRP A 374 1.20 18.10 4.55
N THR A 375 2.47 17.72 4.59
CA THR A 375 3.35 17.68 3.41
C THR A 375 4.16 16.38 3.31
N ASP A 376 3.48 15.23 3.24
CA ASP A 376 3.98 13.96 2.65
C ASP A 376 3.84 12.68 3.53
N ALA A 377 2.82 12.56 4.39
CA ALA A 377 2.47 11.27 5.02
C ALA A 377 0.99 10.90 4.81
N ALA A 378 0.76 9.77 4.13
CA ALA A 378 -0.53 9.12 4.01
C ALA A 378 -0.74 8.19 5.22
N GLN A 379 -1.42 8.69 6.25
CA GLN A 379 -2.09 7.86 7.25
C GLN A 379 -3.51 8.41 7.42
N LEU A 380 -4.51 7.60 7.07
CA LEU A 380 -5.88 7.78 7.51
C LEU A 380 -5.93 7.30 8.97
N ASN A 381 -5.61 8.21 9.89
CA ASN A 381 -5.59 7.95 11.33
C ASN A 381 -6.59 8.91 12.00
N HIS A 382 -7.69 8.38 12.53
CA HIS A 382 -8.56 9.07 13.48
C HIS A 382 -8.38 8.45 14.86
N GLY A 383 -7.55 9.07 15.70
CA GLY A 383 -7.22 8.49 17.00
C GLY A 383 -6.46 9.41 17.95
N ARG A 384 -6.93 10.63 18.18
CA ARG A 384 -6.65 11.33 19.45
C ARG A 384 -7.72 12.38 19.75
N GLU A 385 -8.87 11.95 20.25
CA GLU A 385 -9.73 12.87 20.98
C GLU A 385 -9.16 13.08 22.39
N ARG A 386 -8.87 14.34 22.73
CA ARG A 386 -8.22 14.75 23.98
C ARG A 386 -9.24 14.95 25.12
N THR A 387 -10.27 14.10 25.18
CA THR A 387 -11.39 14.19 26.12
C THR A 387 -11.25 13.12 27.20
N GLY A 388 -10.58 13.49 28.31
CA GLY A 388 -10.76 12.88 29.64
C GLY A 388 -10.58 11.36 29.75
N TYR A 389 -9.33 10.89 29.81
CA TYR A 389 -8.96 9.50 30.12
C TYR A 389 -9.52 8.94 31.45
N SER A 390 -10.03 9.78 32.35
CA SER A 390 -10.56 9.35 33.65
C SER A 390 -11.87 8.55 33.56
N ALA A 391 -12.53 8.48 32.40
CA ALA A 391 -13.81 7.77 32.23
C ALA A 391 -13.67 6.31 31.74
N TRP A 392 -12.45 5.85 31.40
CA TRP A 392 -12.21 4.53 30.80
C TRP A 392 -11.55 3.50 31.75
N GLY A 393 -11.34 3.86 33.02
CA GLY A 393 -10.57 3.05 33.98
C GLY A 393 -11.20 1.70 34.38
N ASP A 394 -12.53 1.57 34.29
CA ASP A 394 -13.24 0.55 35.07
C ASP A 394 -13.80 -0.64 34.27
N MET A 395 -13.44 -0.79 32.98
CA MET A 395 -13.97 -1.91 32.18
C MET A 395 -13.01 -3.11 32.17
N GLN A 396 -13.58 -4.31 32.39
CA GLN A 396 -12.87 -5.59 32.40
C GLN A 396 -12.52 -6.01 30.96
N SER A 397 -11.24 -6.29 30.71
CA SER A 397 -10.72 -6.93 29.52
C SER A 397 -11.19 -8.39 29.42
N SER A 398 -11.20 -8.97 28.21
CA SER A 398 -11.40 -10.42 28.09
C SER A 398 -10.15 -11.16 28.59
N PRO A 399 -10.27 -12.40 29.10
CA PRO A 399 -9.11 -13.21 29.51
C PRO A 399 -8.08 -13.44 28.39
N GLU A 400 -8.52 -13.41 27.12
CA GLU A 400 -7.65 -13.52 25.95
C GLU A 400 -6.88 -12.21 25.71
N HIS A 401 -7.55 -11.06 25.81
CA HIS A 401 -6.89 -9.76 25.76
C HIS A 401 -5.85 -9.62 26.85
N GLU A 402 -6.21 -10.08 28.04
CA GLU A 402 -5.29 -10.14 29.15
C GLU A 402 -4.09 -11.04 28.78
N ARG A 403 -4.30 -12.26 28.31
CA ARG A 403 -3.17 -13.15 27.94
C ARG A 403 -2.23 -12.54 26.89
N VAL A 404 -2.77 -11.80 25.92
CA VAL A 404 -1.98 -11.05 24.94
C VAL A 404 -1.15 -9.96 25.62
N GLN A 405 -1.78 -9.15 26.49
CA GLN A 405 -1.12 -8.08 27.24
C GLN A 405 0.00 -8.57 28.16
N GLY A 406 -0.11 -9.79 28.69
CA GLY A 406 0.97 -10.35 29.49
C GLY A 406 2.10 -10.98 28.66
N TRP A 407 1.85 -11.35 27.40
CA TRP A 407 2.82 -12.06 26.56
C TRP A 407 3.83 -11.11 25.92
N LEU A 408 3.33 -9.92 25.57
CA LEU A 408 4.02 -8.79 24.97
C LEU A 408 4.59 -7.95 26.10
#